data_AF-A0A505CZW8-F1
#
_entry.id   AF-A0A505CZW8-F1
#
_cell.length_a   1.000
_cell.length_b   1.000
_cell.length_c   1.000
_cell.angle_alpha   90.00
_cell.angle_beta   90.00
_cell.angle_gamma   90.00
#
_symmetry.space_group_name_H-M   'P 1'
#
loop_
_entity.id
_entity.type
_entity.pdbx_description
1 polymer ?
#
loop_
_entity_poly.entity_id
_entity_poly.type
_entity_poly.pdbx_seq_one_letter_code
_entity_poly.pdbx_strand_id
1 'polypeptide(L)'
;RPRIATAVHVAVRRPGRDPRRLALAAAGGHLRAPHYADMLRRAGVDVDAADPAAELLRGEVVVTGTPQEIAATLAGYRTAGVDEILLNPAGVLLTEGVHAAVTDLEEIIAACHRLPERPREGANRH
;
A
#
# COMPACT_ATOMS: atom_id res chain seq x y z
N ARG A 1 21.46 -12.37 3.33
CA ARG A 1 20.85 -11.20 4.01
C ARG A 1 19.44 -11.55 4.45
N PRO A 2 18.95 -11.06 5.60
CA PRO A 2 17.52 -11.17 5.92
C PRO A 2 16.70 -10.50 4.81
N ARG A 3 15.50 -11.03 4.54
CA ARG A 3 14.58 -10.46 3.55
C ARG A 3 13.62 -9.50 4.23
N ILE A 4 13.39 -8.33 3.63
CA ILE A 4 12.50 -7.31 4.14
C ILE A 4 11.14 -7.46 3.46
N ALA A 5 10.09 -7.62 4.27
CA ALA A 5 8.71 -7.64 3.81
C ALA A 5 7.94 -6.44 4.39
N THR A 6 7.04 -5.86 3.59
CA THR A 6 6.12 -4.81 4.05
C THR A 6 4.70 -5.09 3.58
N ALA A 7 3.71 -4.74 4.40
CA ALA A 7 2.30 -4.80 4.03
C ALA A 7 1.84 -3.40 3.60
N VAL A 8 1.25 -3.29 2.42
CA VAL A 8 0.78 -2.02 1.86
C VAL A 8 -0.72 -2.10 1.68
N HIS A 9 -1.46 -1.20 2.31
CA HIS A 9 -2.88 -1.09 2.06
C HIS A 9 -3.12 -0.51 0.67
N VAL A 10 -3.94 -1.17 -0.14
CA VAL A 10 -4.20 -0.76 -1.52
C VAL A 10 -5.69 -0.67 -1.81
N ALA A 11 -6.08 0.33 -2.60
CA ALA A 11 -7.44 0.45 -3.12
C ALA A 11 -7.43 1.13 -4.49
N VAL A 12 -8.07 0.53 -5.49
CA VAL A 12 -8.24 1.17 -6.80
C VAL A 12 -9.27 2.29 -6.67
N ARG A 13 -8.92 3.48 -7.17
CA ARG A 13 -9.80 4.64 -7.22
C ARG A 13 -10.95 4.36 -8.18
N ARG A 14 -12.17 4.42 -7.67
CA ARG A 14 -13.41 4.24 -8.44
C ARG A 14 -14.44 5.30 -8.08
N PRO A 15 -15.38 5.62 -8.98
CA PRO A 15 -16.52 6.47 -8.64
C PRO A 15 -17.26 5.95 -7.39
N GLY A 16 -17.65 6.85 -6.49
CA GLY A 16 -18.37 6.52 -5.26
C GLY A 16 -17.51 6.00 -4.10
N ARG A 17 -16.21 5.73 -4.31
CA ARG A 17 -15.30 5.35 -3.23
C ARG A 17 -14.64 6.59 -2.63
N ASP A 18 -14.81 6.79 -1.33
CA ASP A 18 -14.10 7.82 -0.58
C ASP A 18 -12.75 7.28 -0.07
N PRO A 19 -11.61 7.81 -0.55
CA PRO A 19 -10.27 7.41 -0.10
C PRO A 19 -10.06 7.56 1.41
N ARG A 20 -10.71 8.54 2.04
CA ARG A 20 -10.56 8.80 3.48
C ARG A 20 -11.25 7.72 4.30
N ARG A 21 -12.49 7.36 3.91
CA ARG A 21 -13.22 6.23 4.50
C ARG A 21 -12.46 4.92 4.33
N LEU A 22 -11.88 4.67 3.15
CA LEU A 22 -11.04 3.50 2.90
C LEU A 22 -9.80 3.47 3.80
N ALA A 23 -9.10 4.60 3.94
CA ALA A 23 -7.89 4.67 4.76
C ALA A 23 -8.17 4.42 6.24
N LEU A 24 -9.25 4.98 6.78
CA LEU A 24 -9.67 4.74 8.15
C LEU A 24 -10.15 3.30 8.37
N ALA A 25 -10.87 2.71 7.40
CA ALA A 25 -11.25 1.30 7.48
C ALA A 25 -10.04 0.36 7.46
N ALA A 26 -9.01 0.70 6.68
CA ALA A 26 -7.78 -0.07 6.56
C ALA A 26 -6.90 -0.03 7.81
N ALA A 27 -6.63 1.17 8.35
CA ALA A 27 -5.60 1.38 9.37
C ALA A 27 -6.10 2.03 10.67
N GLY A 28 -7.33 2.56 10.71
CA GLY A 28 -7.84 3.35 11.84
C GLY A 28 -7.88 2.57 13.16
N GLY A 29 -8.19 1.28 13.12
CA GLY A 29 -8.10 0.41 14.30
C GLY A 29 -6.67 0.26 14.82
N HIS A 30 -5.68 0.23 13.92
CA HIS A 30 -4.26 0.12 14.27
C HIS A 30 -3.69 1.41 14.87
N LEU A 31 -4.24 2.59 14.53
CA LEU A 31 -3.82 3.85 15.15
C LEU A 31 -3.98 3.88 16.68
N ARG A 32 -4.88 3.06 17.23
CA ARG A 32 -5.07 2.92 18.68
C ARG A 32 -4.00 2.05 19.34
N ALA A 33 -3.27 1.24 18.58
CA ALA A 33 -2.19 0.42 19.11
C ALA A 33 -0.91 1.26 19.28
N PRO A 34 -0.37 1.38 20.51
CA PRO A 34 0.77 2.27 20.78
C PRO A 34 1.99 2.01 19.88
N HIS A 35 2.26 0.74 19.57
CA HIS A 35 3.40 0.35 18.73
C HIS A 35 3.21 0.75 17.26
N TYR A 36 1.98 0.72 16.73
CA TYR A 36 1.71 1.09 15.35
C TYR A 36 1.74 2.61 15.18
N ALA A 37 1.16 3.34 16.13
CA ALA A 37 1.24 4.80 16.17
C ALA A 37 2.69 5.30 16.30
N ASP A 38 3.51 4.70 17.18
CA ASP A 38 4.95 5.02 17.27
C ASP A 38 5.69 4.74 15.97
N MET A 39 5.46 3.59 15.34
CA MET A 39 6.06 3.23 14.05
C MET A 39 5.73 4.27 12.97
N LEU A 40 4.46 4.70 12.87
CA LEU A 40 4.04 5.72 11.91
C LEU A 40 4.64 7.10 12.18
N ARG A 41 4.72 7.53 13.45
CA ARG A 41 5.39 8.80 13.81
C ARG A 41 6.86 8.78 13.42
N ARG A 42 7.56 7.67 13.64
CA ARG A 42 8.98 7.51 13.21
C ARG A 42 9.13 7.51 11.70
N ALA A 43 8.11 7.07 10.96
CA ALA A 43 8.05 7.16 9.51
C ALA A 43 7.65 8.57 9.00
N GLY A 44 7.41 9.53 9.90
CA GLY A 44 7.05 10.91 9.55
C GLY A 44 5.56 11.13 9.29
N VAL A 45 4.69 10.20 9.69
CA VAL A 45 3.22 10.34 9.56
C VAL A 45 2.65 10.91 10.85
N ASP A 46 1.95 12.05 10.76
CA ASP A 46 1.31 12.68 11.92
C ASP A 46 -0.03 12.02 12.23
N VAL A 47 -0.01 10.92 12.99
CA VAL A 47 -1.22 10.17 13.34
C VAL A 47 -2.15 10.91 14.31
N ASP A 48 -1.71 12.01 14.91
CA ASP A 48 -2.48 12.82 15.86
C ASP A 48 -3.08 14.07 15.20
N ALA A 49 -2.89 14.25 13.88
CA ALA A 49 -3.46 15.34 13.11
C ALA A 49 -5.00 15.35 13.21
N ALA A 50 -5.61 16.52 12.96
CA ALA A 50 -7.06 16.65 12.90
C ALA A 50 -7.71 15.73 11.84
N ASP A 51 -6.93 15.32 10.84
CA ASP A 51 -7.36 14.48 9.74
C ASP A 51 -6.33 13.36 9.47
N PRO A 52 -6.32 12.31 10.31
CA PRO A 52 -5.34 11.23 10.19
C PRO A 52 -5.53 10.42 8.90
N ALA A 53 -6.71 10.45 8.29
CA ALA A 53 -6.93 9.81 6.99
C ALA A 53 -6.10 10.47 5.88
N ALA A 54 -5.99 11.81 5.88
CA ALA A 54 -5.12 12.53 4.94
C ALA A 54 -3.64 12.18 5.14
N GLU A 55 -3.21 12.05 6.39
CA GLU A 55 -1.85 11.67 6.79
C GLU A 55 -1.50 10.26 6.31
N LEU A 56 -2.41 9.29 6.48
CA LEU A 56 -2.22 7.93 5.98
C LEU A 56 -2.11 7.86 4.45
N LEU A 57 -2.88 8.66 3.72
CA LEU A 57 -2.85 8.72 2.26
C LEU A 57 -1.56 9.39 1.76
N ARG A 58 -1.18 10.54 2.34
CA ARG A 58 0.04 11.27 1.96
C ARG A 58 1.31 10.51 2.33
N GLY A 59 1.31 9.79 3.46
CA GLY A 59 2.42 8.94 3.87
C GLY A 59 2.48 7.60 3.14
N GLU A 60 1.62 7.38 2.13
CA GLU A 60 1.52 6.13 1.36
C GLU A 60 1.30 4.87 2.22
N VAL A 61 0.84 5.02 3.46
CA VAL A 61 0.41 3.92 4.34
C VAL A 61 -0.81 3.22 3.72
N VAL A 62 -1.66 4.01 3.06
CA VAL A 62 -2.74 3.55 2.20
C VAL A 62 -2.54 4.14 0.81
N VAL A 63 -2.26 3.28 -0.16
CA VAL A 63 -2.00 3.68 -1.54
C VAL A 63 -3.30 3.56 -2.34
N THR A 64 -3.71 4.67 -2.95
CA THR A 64 -4.91 4.71 -3.80
C THR A 64 -4.60 5.38 -5.13
N GLY A 65 -5.25 4.94 -6.20
CA GLY A 65 -5.02 5.45 -7.54
C GLY A 65 -5.55 4.52 -8.61
N THR A 66 -5.14 4.74 -9.85
CA THR A 66 -5.28 3.74 -10.91
C THR A 66 -4.37 2.52 -10.61
N PRO A 67 -4.64 1.34 -11.19
CA PRO A 67 -3.75 0.20 -11.02
C PRO A 67 -2.30 0.49 -11.40
N GLN A 68 -2.07 1.35 -12.40
CA GLN A 68 -0.74 1.76 -12.85
C GLN A 68 -0.05 2.70 -11.84
N GLU A 69 -0.78 3.69 -11.30
CA GLU A 69 -0.27 4.58 -10.24
C GLU A 69 0.15 3.74 -9.02
N ILE A 70 -0.71 2.81 -8.59
CA ILE A 70 -0.41 1.91 -7.47
C ILE A 70 0.83 1.06 -7.79
N ALA A 71 0.90 0.43 -8.95
CA ALA A 71 2.06 -0.38 -9.34
C ALA A 71 3.37 0.43 -9.36
N ALA A 72 3.33 1.69 -9.80
CA ALA A 72 4.48 2.59 -9.77
C ALA A 72 4.93 2.92 -8.34
N THR A 73 3.99 3.23 -7.44
CA THR A 73 4.27 3.42 -6.02
C THR A 73 4.88 2.15 -5.40
N LEU A 74 4.33 0.97 -5.69
CA LEU A 74 4.87 -0.33 -5.24
C LEU A 74 6.30 -0.59 -5.75
N ALA A 75 6.62 -0.14 -6.97
CA ALA A 75 7.99 -0.21 -7.48
C ALA A 75 8.97 0.67 -6.66
N GLY A 76 8.51 1.80 -6.13
CA GLY A 76 9.27 2.66 -5.21
C GLY A 76 9.68 1.95 -3.92
N TYR A 77 8.81 1.11 -3.34
CA TYR A 77 9.19 0.29 -2.18
C TYR A 77 10.31 -0.71 -2.53
N ARG A 78 10.27 -1.29 -3.72
CA ARG A 78 11.32 -2.21 -4.18
C ARG A 78 12.66 -1.50 -4.38
N THR A 79 12.65 -0.27 -4.91
CA THR A 79 13.88 0.53 -5.05
C THR A 79 14.43 0.95 -3.69
N ALA A 80 13.57 1.12 -2.68
CA ALA A 80 13.94 1.36 -1.28
C ALA A 80 14.47 0.12 -0.53
N GLY A 81 14.55 -1.05 -1.19
CA GLY A 81 15.18 -2.25 -0.63
C GLY A 81 14.21 -3.29 -0.05
N VAL A 82 12.90 -3.12 -0.23
CA VAL A 82 11.89 -4.14 0.14
C VAL A 82 11.97 -5.33 -0.82
N ASP A 83 12.15 -6.53 -0.28
CA ASP A 83 12.22 -7.78 -1.06
C ASP A 83 10.81 -8.32 -1.38
N GLU A 84 9.85 -8.17 -0.44
CA GLU A 84 8.47 -8.66 -0.57
C GLU A 84 7.44 -7.59 -0.19
N ILE A 85 6.38 -7.47 -1.00
CA ILE A 85 5.27 -6.56 -0.74
C ILE A 85 3.99 -7.38 -0.64
N LEU A 86 3.34 -7.33 0.52
CA LEU A 86 2.05 -7.94 0.76
C LEU A 86 0.97 -6.90 0.44
N LEU A 87 0.15 -7.17 -0.58
CA LEU A 87 -0.98 -6.32 -0.93
C LEU A 87 -2.12 -6.56 0.06
N ASN A 88 -2.55 -5.52 0.76
CA ASN A 88 -3.59 -5.59 1.77
C ASN A 88 -4.85 -4.82 1.33
N PRO A 89 -5.89 -5.49 0.81
CA PRO A 89 -7.11 -4.82 0.36
C PRO A 89 -8.11 -4.55 1.50
N ALA A 90 -7.70 -4.60 2.78
CA ALA A 90 -8.62 -4.53 3.93
C ALA A 90 -9.58 -3.33 3.88
N GLY A 91 -9.12 -2.16 3.44
CA GLY A 91 -9.99 -0.99 3.27
C GLY A 91 -11.17 -1.29 2.34
N VAL A 92 -10.89 -1.85 1.15
CA VAL A 92 -11.90 -2.21 0.15
C VAL A 92 -12.76 -3.39 0.62
N LEU A 93 -12.14 -4.40 1.24
CA LEU A 93 -12.86 -5.56 1.77
C LEU A 93 -13.92 -5.13 2.80
N LEU A 94 -13.56 -4.23 3.71
CA LEU A 94 -14.43 -3.78 4.79
C LEU A 94 -15.50 -2.77 4.34
N THR A 95 -15.26 -2.01 3.27
CA THR A 95 -16.22 -0.98 2.82
C THR A 95 -17.05 -1.39 1.61
N GLU A 96 -16.48 -2.18 0.70
CA GLU A 96 -17.07 -2.57 -0.60
C GLU A 96 -17.29 -4.09 -0.74
N GLY A 97 -16.69 -4.91 0.13
CA GLY A 97 -16.83 -6.36 0.14
C GLY A 97 -15.78 -7.13 -0.66
N VAL A 98 -15.86 -8.46 -0.56
CA VAL A 98 -14.80 -9.36 -1.04
C VAL A 98 -14.60 -9.35 -2.56
N HIS A 99 -15.67 -9.22 -3.35
CA HIS A 99 -15.55 -9.24 -4.81
C HIS A 99 -14.80 -7.99 -5.30
N ALA A 100 -15.16 -6.83 -4.77
CA ALA A 100 -14.47 -5.57 -5.06
C ALA A 100 -12.98 -5.61 -4.66
N ALA A 101 -12.67 -6.21 -3.51
CA ALA A 101 -11.29 -6.39 -3.06
C ALA A 101 -10.48 -7.29 -3.99
N VAL A 102 -11.04 -8.42 -4.43
CA VAL A 102 -10.37 -9.34 -5.37
C VAL A 102 -10.16 -8.68 -6.73
N THR A 103 -11.18 -8.00 -7.28
CA THR A 103 -11.04 -7.28 -8.57
C THR A 103 -9.93 -6.24 -8.52
N ASP A 104 -9.84 -5.46 -7.44
CA ASP A 104 -8.76 -4.48 -7.27
C ASP A 104 -7.38 -5.16 -7.23
N LEU A 105 -7.24 -6.28 -6.50
CA LEU A 105 -5.98 -7.04 -6.45
C LEU A 105 -5.57 -7.58 -7.82
N GLU A 106 -6.50 -8.16 -8.57
CA GLU A 106 -6.25 -8.68 -9.93
C GLU A 106 -5.73 -7.57 -10.86
N GLU A 107 -6.38 -6.40 -10.84
CA GLU A 107 -5.97 -5.26 -11.66
C GLU A 107 -4.57 -4.74 -11.28
N ILE A 108 -4.27 -4.64 -9.98
CA ILE A 108 -2.97 -4.18 -9.47
C ILE A 108 -1.86 -5.18 -9.82
N ILE A 109 -2.09 -6.48 -9.65
CA ILE A 109 -1.14 -7.54 -10.01
C ILE A 109 -0.87 -7.51 -11.52
N ALA A 110 -1.92 -7.41 -12.33
CA ALA A 110 -1.78 -7.28 -13.78
C ALA A 110 -1.01 -6.01 -14.20
N ALA A 111 -1.14 -4.92 -13.45
CA ALA A 111 -0.35 -3.70 -13.68
C ALA A 111 1.13 -3.90 -13.29
N CYS A 112 1.42 -4.58 -12.17
CA CYS A 112 2.78 -4.90 -11.74
C CYS A 112 3.54 -5.75 -12.77
N HIS A 113 2.88 -6.73 -13.40
CA HIS A 113 3.49 -7.59 -14.42
C HIS A 113 3.80 -6.87 -15.74
N ARG A 114 3.16 -5.72 -16.00
CA ARG A 114 3.40 -4.92 -17.20
C ARG A 114 4.57 -3.96 -17.05
N LEU A 115 5.05 -3.73 -15.82
CA LEU A 115 6.28 -2.99 -15.59
C LEU A 115 7.47 -3.88 -15.97
N PRO A 116 8.48 -3.36 -16.69
CA PRO A 116 9.65 -4.15 -17.07
C PRO A 116 10.32 -4.72 -15.81
N GLU A 117 10.58 -6.03 -15.80
CA GLU A 117 11.36 -6.65 -14.74
C GLU A 117 12.76 -6.03 -14.70
N ARG A 118 13.31 -5.81 -13.49
CA ARG A 118 14.72 -5.44 -13.37
C ARG A 118 15.59 -6.60 -13.89
N PRO A 119 16.70 -6.31 -14.59
CA PRO A 119 17.77 -7.30 -14.75
C PRO A 119 18.21 -7.79 -13.37
N ARG A 120 18.30 -9.11 -13.20
CA ARG A 120 18.84 -9.70 -11.96
C ARG A 120 20.32 -9.33 -11.86
N GLU A 121 20.70 -8.50 -10.89
CA GLU A 121 22.10 -8.26 -10.56
C GLU A 121 22.74 -9.60 -10.12
N GLY A 122 23.62 -10.13 -10.96
CA GLY A 122 24.38 -11.35 -10.67
C GLY A 122 24.61 -12.32 -11.83
N ALA A 123 23.96 -12.14 -12.98
CA ALA A 123 24.09 -13.09 -14.10
C ALA A 123 25.35 -12.93 -14.97
N ASN A 124 26.34 -12.14 -14.55
CA ASN A 124 27.62 -12.06 -15.28
C ASN A 124 28.79 -11.93 -14.30
N ARG A 125 29.31 -13.08 -13.86
CA ARG A 125 30.69 -13.23 -13.42
C ARG A 125 31.22 -14.47 -14.16
N HIS A 126 31.87 -14.22 -15.29
CA HIS A 126 32.77 -15.16 -15.94
C HIS A 126 34.11 -15.17 -15.19
#